data_AF-A0AAE4L6T6-F1
#
_entry.id   AF-A0AAE4L6T6-F1
#
_cell.length_a   1.000
_cell.length_b   1.000
_cell.length_c   1.000
_cell.angle_alpha   90.00
_cell.angle_beta   90.00
_cell.angle_gamma   90.00
#
_symmetry.space_group_name_H-M   'P 1'
#
loop_
_entity.id
_entity.type
_entity.pdbx_description
1 polymer ?
#
loop_
_entity_poly.entity_id
_entity_poly.type
_entity_poly.pdbx_seq_one_letter_code
_entity_poly.pdbx_strand_id
1 'polypeptide(L)'
;MNEFKQVFTQAQQFLLLQAYVDSKLSEAELMNFMLLETVNEIPVVFYSAGVMLIQPALDLDHFSHEFIASDSFELRAEQKQLTILLSEKQLKFHFKTRNETEQVVKDLTYLYAL
;
A
#
# COMPACT_ATOMS: atom_id res chain seq x y z
N MET A 1 -9.11 16.34 -3.59
CA MET A 1 -7.86 16.37 -4.38
C MET A 1 -6.73 16.45 -3.38
N ASN A 2 -5.76 15.55 -3.41
CA ASN A 2 -4.74 15.43 -2.37
C ASN A 2 -3.64 16.50 -2.58
N GLU A 3 -3.52 17.49 -1.67
CA GLU A 3 -2.55 18.60 -1.78
C GLU A 3 -1.10 18.10 -1.89
N PHE A 4 -0.77 17.01 -1.19
CA PHE A 4 0.53 16.35 -1.29
C PHE A 4 0.92 16.04 -2.74
N LYS A 5 -0.04 15.54 -3.53
CA LYS A 5 0.19 15.17 -4.93
C LYS A 5 0.34 16.36 -5.87
N GLN A 6 -0.15 17.53 -5.47
CA GLN A 6 -0.05 18.75 -6.28
C GLN A 6 1.28 19.46 -6.07
N VAL A 7 1.79 19.43 -4.84
CA VAL A 7 3.01 20.13 -4.45
C VAL A 7 4.25 19.33 -4.83
N PHE A 8 4.20 18.00 -4.67
CA PHE A 8 5.36 17.14 -4.89
C PHE A 8 5.28 16.40 -6.23
N THR A 9 6.42 16.31 -6.92
CA THR A 9 6.60 15.43 -8.08
C THR A 9 6.47 13.95 -7.68
N GLN A 10 6.21 13.05 -8.62
CA GLN A 10 6.09 11.62 -8.34
C GLN A 10 7.33 11.04 -7.63
N ALA A 11 8.54 11.46 -8.01
CA ALA A 11 9.77 11.03 -7.36
C ALA A 11 9.86 11.53 -5.90
N GLN A 12 9.45 12.78 -5.64
CA GLN A 12 9.42 13.32 -4.28
C GLN A 12 8.34 12.64 -3.43
N GLN A 13 7.17 12.37 -3.99
CA GLN A 13 6.12 11.61 -3.32
C GLN A 13 6.63 10.24 -2.89
N PHE A 14 7.31 9.53 -3.79
CA PHE A 14 7.92 8.23 -3.50
C PHE A 14 8.94 8.32 -2.36
N LEU A 15 9.87 9.29 -2.40
CA LEU A 15 10.88 9.46 -1.36
C LEU A 15 10.27 9.79 0.01
N LEU A 16 9.25 10.66 0.05
CA LEU A 16 8.57 11.01 1.30
C LEU A 16 7.78 9.83 1.88
N LEU A 17 7.11 9.05 1.01
CA LEU A 17 6.43 7.83 1.42
C LEU A 17 7.43 6.80 1.95
N GLN A 18 8.57 6.60 1.29
CA GLN A 18 9.63 5.70 1.78
C GLN A 18 10.17 6.15 3.13
N ALA A 19 10.52 7.43 3.29
CA ALA A 19 11.02 7.95 4.55
C ALA A 19 10.00 7.75 5.70
N TYR A 20 8.71 7.91 5.42
CA TYR A 20 7.67 7.62 6.40
C TYR A 20 7.61 6.13 6.75
N VAL A 21 7.63 5.25 5.75
CA VAL A 21 7.63 3.78 5.89
C VAL A 21 8.82 3.32 6.74
N ASP A 22 10.02 3.82 6.43
CA ASP A 22 11.25 3.54 7.19
C ASP A 22 11.15 3.96 8.66
N SER A 23 10.36 5.00 8.97
CA SER A 23 10.13 5.45 10.35
C SER A 23 9.14 4.59 11.14
N LYS A 24 8.35 3.74 10.48
CA LYS A 24 7.26 2.96 11.11
C LYS A 24 7.53 1.46 11.17
N LEU A 25 8.26 0.93 10.19
CA LEU A 25 8.52 -0.50 10.08
C LEU A 25 9.84 -0.87 10.73
N SER A 26 9.90 -2.06 11.31
CA SER A 26 11.15 -2.65 11.78
C SER A 26 12.04 -3.06 10.61
N GLU A 27 13.34 -3.26 10.86
CA GLU A 27 14.29 -3.72 9.83
C GLU A 27 13.83 -5.01 9.14
N ALA A 28 13.24 -5.94 9.89
CA ALA A 28 12.73 -7.19 9.36
C ALA A 28 11.52 -6.99 8.42
N GLU A 29 10.66 -6.02 8.72
CA GLU A 29 9.51 -5.69 7.89
C GLU A 29 9.92 -4.87 6.67
N LEU A 30 10.93 -4.00 6.79
CA LEU A 30 11.52 -3.27 5.66
C LEU A 30 12.17 -4.17 4.61
N MET A 31 12.61 -5.37 5.01
CA MET A 31 13.13 -6.37 4.08
C MET A 31 12.03 -6.97 3.19
N ASN A 32 10.79 -6.98 3.66
CA ASN A 32 9.67 -7.66 3.01
C ASN A 32 8.40 -6.80 3.10
N PHE A 33 8.40 -5.69 2.36
CA PHE A 33 7.20 -4.88 2.17
C PHE A 33 6.95 -4.58 0.69
N MET A 34 5.71 -4.22 0.38
CA MET A 34 5.30 -3.72 -0.92
C MET A 34 4.52 -2.43 -0.73
N LEU A 35 4.88 -1.38 -1.47
CA LEU A 35 4.12 -0.13 -1.53
C LEU A 35 3.34 -0.07 -2.84
N LEU A 36 2.02 -0.06 -2.76
CA LEU A 36 1.12 0.12 -3.90
C LEU A 36 0.21 1.32 -3.68
N GLU A 37 -0.36 1.83 -4.76
CA GLU A 37 -1.32 2.92 -4.71
C GLU A 37 -2.68 2.48 -5.26
N THR A 38 -3.75 2.78 -4.52
CA THR A 38 -5.11 2.49 -4.96
C THR A 38 -5.55 3.39 -6.11
N VAL A 39 -6.62 3.02 -6.80
CA VAL A 39 -7.27 3.87 -7.83
C VAL A 39 -7.73 5.23 -7.28
N ASN A 40 -7.94 5.33 -5.97
CA ASN A 40 -8.32 6.55 -5.27
C ASN A 40 -7.10 7.31 -4.70
N GLU A 41 -5.90 6.98 -5.17
CA GLU A 41 -4.67 7.69 -4.81
C GLU A 41 -4.29 7.59 -3.32
N ILE A 42 -4.72 6.50 -2.67
CA ILE A 42 -4.34 6.15 -1.30
C ILE A 42 -3.11 5.24 -1.38
N PRO A 43 -1.96 5.64 -0.84
CA PRO A 43 -0.78 4.78 -0.71
C PRO A 43 -1.01 3.71 0.36
N VAL A 44 -0.64 2.47 0.03
CA VAL A 44 -0.90 1.28 0.84
C VAL A 44 0.37 0.45 0.92
N VAL A 45 0.81 0.17 2.13
CA VAL A 45 1.98 -0.66 2.40
C VAL A 45 1.52 -2.02 2.89
N PHE A 46 1.96 -3.08 2.22
CA PHE A 46 1.76 -4.46 2.62
C PHE A 46 3.05 -4.93 3.27
N TYR A 47 2.97 -5.51 4.45
CA TYR A 47 4.12 -6.05 5.18
C TYR A 47 3.65 -7.23 6.06
N SER A 48 4.58 -7.94 6.69
CA SER A 48 4.27 -9.22 7.35
C SER A 48 3.11 -9.18 8.38
N ALA A 49 2.90 -8.08 9.10
CA ALA A 49 1.83 -7.96 10.09
C ALA A 49 0.47 -7.59 9.48
N GLY A 50 0.43 -7.09 8.23
CA GLY A 50 -0.79 -6.62 7.60
C GLY A 50 -0.56 -5.45 6.65
N VAL A 51 -1.50 -4.51 6.67
CA VAL A 51 -1.57 -3.41 5.70
C VAL A 51 -1.62 -2.07 6.41
N MET A 52 -0.83 -1.12 5.95
CA MET A 52 -0.81 0.28 6.42
C MET A 52 -1.31 1.20 5.31
N LEU A 53 -2.45 1.86 5.54
CA LEU A 53 -3.01 2.88 4.65
C LEU A 53 -2.43 4.24 5.06
N ILE A 54 -1.56 4.81 4.24
CA ILE A 54 -0.92 6.09 4.55
C ILE A 54 -1.85 7.23 4.15
N GLN A 55 -1.93 8.25 5.01
CA GLN A 55 -2.56 9.53 4.74
C GLN A 55 -1.46 10.60 4.65
N PRO A 56 -0.96 10.90 3.43
CA PRO A 56 0.11 11.88 3.25
C PRO A 56 -0.35 13.29 3.60
N ALA A 57 0.57 14.10 4.12
CA ALA A 57 0.40 15.53 4.35
C ALA A 57 1.50 16.32 3.63
N LEU A 58 1.47 17.66 3.70
CA LEU A 58 2.57 18.46 3.14
C LEU A 58 3.85 18.37 3.97
N ASP A 59 3.70 18.14 5.28
CA ASP A 59 4.79 17.94 6.22
C ASP A 59 4.83 16.47 6.63
N LEU A 60 6.03 15.87 6.61
CA LEU A 60 6.25 14.47 6.96
C LEU A 60 5.81 14.19 8.41
N ASP A 61 5.99 15.15 9.32
CA ASP A 61 5.62 15.00 10.73
C ASP A 61 4.10 14.90 10.93
N HIS A 62 3.32 15.33 9.93
CA HIS A 62 1.86 15.27 9.93
C HIS A 62 1.31 14.06 9.15
N PHE A 63 2.17 13.19 8.62
CA PHE A 63 1.69 11.95 8.03
C PHE A 63 1.03 11.11 9.10
N SER A 64 -0.07 10.47 8.73
CA SER A 64 -0.75 9.50 9.58
C SER A 64 -1.02 8.21 8.81
N HIS A 65 -1.39 7.16 9.53
CA HIS A 65 -1.76 5.90 8.90
C HIS A 65 -2.83 5.15 9.69
N GLU A 66 -3.55 4.30 8.98
CA GLU A 66 -4.44 3.29 9.54
C GLU A 66 -3.79 1.92 9.35
N PHE A 67 -3.64 1.15 10.43
CA PHE A 67 -3.15 -0.22 10.39
C PHE A 67 -4.31 -1.21 10.36
N ILE A 68 -4.20 -2.22 9.49
CA ILE A 68 -5.15 -3.31 9.33
C ILE A 68 -4.39 -4.63 9.40
N ALA A 69 -4.71 -5.45 10.40
CA ALA A 69 -4.06 -6.74 10.57
C ALA A 69 -4.37 -7.72 9.42
N SER A 70 -3.43 -8.62 9.13
CA SER A 70 -3.54 -9.60 8.04
C SER A 70 -4.74 -10.54 8.12
N ASP A 71 -5.25 -10.79 9.34
CA ASP A 71 -6.43 -11.62 9.60
C ASP A 71 -7.76 -10.87 9.40
N SER A 72 -7.70 -9.56 9.18
CA SER A 72 -8.85 -8.65 9.16
C SER A 72 -9.26 -8.24 7.73
N PHE A 73 -8.66 -8.84 6.71
CA PHE A 73 -8.98 -8.55 5.31
C PHE A 73 -8.87 -9.77 4.39
N GLU A 74 -9.54 -9.68 3.23
CA GLU A 74 -9.40 -10.65 2.15
C GLU A 74 -8.80 -10.02 0.91
N LEU A 75 -7.93 -10.76 0.21
CA LEU A 75 -7.38 -10.38 -1.09
C LEU A 75 -8.17 -11.07 -2.21
N ARG A 76 -8.67 -10.28 -3.17
CA ARG A 76 -9.30 -10.78 -4.39
C ARG A 76 -8.65 -10.17 -5.61
N ALA A 77 -8.16 -11.01 -6.51
CA ALA A 77 -7.59 -10.57 -7.77
C ALA A 77 -8.42 -11.07 -8.94
N GLU A 78 -8.74 -10.15 -9.86
CA GLU A 78 -9.46 -10.46 -11.09
C GLU A 78 -8.86 -9.65 -12.25
N GLN A 79 -8.38 -10.37 -13.26
CA GLN A 79 -7.78 -9.83 -14.47
C GLN A 79 -6.65 -8.81 -14.20
N LYS A 80 -6.96 -7.52 -14.24
CA LYS A 80 -6.03 -6.38 -14.09
C LYS A 80 -6.24 -5.62 -12.78
N GLN A 81 -6.97 -6.21 -11.84
CA GLN A 81 -7.36 -5.55 -10.61
C GLN A 81 -7.08 -6.43 -9.41
N LEU A 82 -6.48 -5.84 -8.38
CA LEU A 82 -6.46 -6.38 -7.03
C LEU A 82 -7.46 -5.59 -6.18
N THR A 83 -8.21 -6.30 -5.35
CA THR A 83 -9.17 -5.73 -4.41
C THR A 83 -8.86 -6.26 -3.02
N ILE A 84 -8.66 -5.37 -2.06
CA ILE A 84 -8.65 -5.70 -0.63
C ILE A 84 -10.07 -5.45 -0.12
N LEU A 85 -10.67 -6.48 0.44
CA LEU A 85 -11.95 -6.40 1.12
C LEU A 85 -11.72 -6.20 2.62
N LEU A 86 -12.19 -5.06 3.12
CA LEU A 86 -12.22 -4.70 4.53
C LEU A 86 -13.68 -4.76 5.00
N SER A 87 -13.91 -4.84 6.32
CA SER A 87 -15.27 -4.97 6.88
C SER A 87 -16.24 -3.88 6.42
N GLU A 88 -15.74 -2.65 6.22
CA GLU A 88 -16.57 -1.49 5.88
C GLU A 88 -16.23 -0.83 4.53
N LYS A 89 -15.14 -1.25 3.87
CA LYS A 89 -14.67 -0.61 2.63
C LYS A 89 -13.91 -1.58 1.73
N GLN A 90 -13.71 -1.17 0.48
CA GLN A 90 -12.91 -1.94 -0.48
C GLN A 90 -11.82 -1.04 -1.06
N LEU A 91 -10.59 -1.53 -1.09
CA LEU A 91 -9.47 -0.86 -1.74
C LEU A 91 -9.19 -1.54 -3.06
N LYS A 92 -9.18 -0.77 -4.16
CA LYS A 92 -8.95 -1.30 -5.50
C LYS A 92 -7.64 -0.78 -6.05
N PHE A 93 -6.89 -1.66 -6.69
CA PHE A 93 -5.62 -1.37 -7.38
C PHE A 93 -5.79 -1.77 -8.82
N HIS A 94 -5.39 -0.90 -9.75
CA HIS A 94 -5.46 -1.18 -11.18
C HIS A 94 -4.06 -1.33 -11.76
N PHE A 95 -3.86 -2.41 -12.50
CA PHE A 95 -2.59 -2.73 -13.15
C PHE A 95 -2.71 -2.64 -14.66
N LYS A 96 -1.59 -2.42 -15.34
CA LYS A 96 -1.60 -2.28 -16.81
C LYS A 96 -1.88 -3.61 -17.48
N THR A 97 -1.38 -4.69 -16.89
CA THR A 97 -1.45 -6.04 -17.46
C THR A 97 -1.93 -7.08 -16.45
N ARG A 98 -2.45 -8.19 -16.96
CA ARG A 98 -2.83 -9.34 -16.14
C ARG A 98 -1.62 -9.98 -15.45
N ASN A 99 -0.48 -10.10 -16.15
CA ASN A 99 0.75 -10.63 -15.57
C ASN A 99 1.22 -9.84 -14.36
N GLU A 100 1.08 -8.51 -14.40
CA GLU A 100 1.43 -7.64 -13.27
C GLU A 100 0.53 -7.94 -12.06
N THR A 101 -0.77 -8.13 -12.27
CA THR A 101 -1.70 -8.53 -11.20
C THR A 101 -1.33 -9.91 -10.64
N GLU A 102 -1.04 -10.88 -11.51
CA GLU A 102 -0.63 -12.23 -11.08
C GLU A 102 0.69 -12.23 -10.31
N GLN A 103 1.65 -11.38 -10.67
CA GLN A 103 2.90 -11.22 -9.94
C GLN A 103 2.67 -10.62 -8.57
N VAL A 104 1.91 -9.53 -8.48
CA VAL A 104 1.56 -8.90 -7.20
C VAL A 104 0.84 -9.88 -6.28
N VAL A 105 -0.09 -10.68 -6.80
CA VAL A 105 -0.77 -11.72 -6.01
C VAL A 105 0.23 -12.72 -5.45
N LYS A 106 1.17 -13.22 -6.26
CA LYS A 106 2.21 -14.16 -5.79
C LYS A 106 3.07 -13.55 -4.68
N ASP A 107 3.47 -12.28 -4.86
CA ASP A 107 4.29 -11.58 -3.88
C ASP A 107 3.53 -11.38 -2.56
N LEU A 108 2.24 -11.04 -2.63
CA LEU A 108 1.38 -10.92 -1.44
C LEU A 108 1.10 -12.26 -0.78
N THR A 109 0.88 -13.32 -1.55
CA THR A 109 0.74 -14.69 -1.05
C THR A 109 2.00 -15.12 -0.30
N TYR A 110 3.18 -14.86 -0.88
CA TYR A 110 4.45 -15.12 -0.21
C TYR A 110 4.62 -14.30 1.07
N LEU A 111 4.29 -13.00 1.02
CA LEU A 111 4.40 -12.08 2.14
C LEU A 111 3.57 -12.51 3.36
N TYR A 112 2.36 -13.01 3.12
CA TYR A 112 1.45 -13.46 4.18
C TYR A 112 1.50 -14.96 4.44
N ALA A 113 2.37 -15.68 3.74
CA ALA A 113 2.45 -17.15 3.77
C ALA A 113 1.08 -17.84 3.55
N LEU A 114 0.26 -17.28 2.65
CA LEU A 114 -1.07 -17.79 2.27
C LEU A 114 -1.00 -18.96 1.29
#